data_AF-A0A0D0CS41-F1
#
_entry.id   AF-A0A0D0CS41-F1
#
_cell.length_a   1.000
_cell.length_b   1.000
_cell.length_c   1.000
_cell.angle_alpha   90.00
_cell.angle_beta   90.00
_cell.angle_gamma   90.00
#
_symmetry.space_group_name_H-M   'P 1'
#
loop_
_entity.id
_entity.type
_entity.pdbx_description
1 polymer ?
#
loop_
_entity_poly.entity_id
_entity_poly.type
_entity_poly.pdbx_seq_one_letter_code
_entity_poly.pdbx_strand_id
1 'polypeptide(L)'
;GISRMTKGYIHLLPGFGSGFARIEKNQSRRVLIYVDVAKALAGGIKFYRSPGGMILSPGNELGFLEPGYFERVERVERRLEVVTGWGG
;
A
#
# COMPACT_ATOMS: atom_id res chain seq x y z
N GLY A 1 -3.39 8.90 9.44
CA GLY A 1 -2.60 8.38 8.31
C GLY A 1 -2.33 6.89 8.46
N ILE A 2 -1.33 6.37 7.74
CA ILE A 2 -0.80 5.01 7.94
C ILE A 2 0.31 5.10 8.99
N SER A 3 0.29 4.24 10.00
CA SER A 3 1.30 4.21 11.05
C SER A 3 2.31 3.09 10.83
N ARG A 4 3.57 3.28 11.21
CA ARG A 4 4.51 2.16 11.42
C ARG A 4 4.08 1.27 12.58
N MET A 5 3.12 1.71 13.40
CA MET A 5 2.64 1.02 14.61
C MET A 5 3.83 0.70 15.53
N THR A 6 3.90 -0.53 16.05
CA THR A 6 5.05 -1.03 16.82
C THR A 6 6.20 -1.54 15.93
N LYS A 7 6.06 -1.48 14.60
CA LYS A 7 7.13 -1.85 13.66
C LYS A 7 8.13 -0.71 13.49
N GLY A 8 9.32 -1.04 13.00
CA GLY A 8 10.33 -0.04 12.67
C GLY A 8 9.91 0.89 11.52
N TYR A 9 9.18 0.36 10.53
CA TYR A 9 8.82 1.06 9.29
C TYR A 9 7.40 0.73 8.82
N ILE A 10 6.80 1.66 8.09
CA ILE A 10 5.67 1.42 7.20
C ILE A 10 6.20 0.66 5.97
N HIS A 11 5.56 -0.45 5.62
CA HIS A 11 5.92 -1.26 4.45
C HIS A 11 4.96 -0.94 3.29
N LEU A 12 5.53 -0.46 2.20
CA LEU A 12 4.85 -0.07 0.98
C LEU A 12 5.31 -0.98 -0.16
N LEU A 13 4.39 -1.41 -1.00
CA LEU A 13 4.75 -2.05 -2.25
C LEU A 13 5.28 -0.97 -3.21
N PRO A 14 6.35 -1.22 -3.97
CA PRO A 14 6.72 -0.31 -5.05
C PRO A 14 5.57 -0.25 -6.05
N GLY A 15 5.33 0.94 -6.61
CA GLY A 15 4.35 1.09 -7.67
C GLY A 15 4.76 0.26 -8.89
N PHE A 16 3.91 -0.68 -9.30
CA PHE A 16 3.98 -1.29 -10.62
C PHE A 16 2.84 -0.69 -11.45
N GLY A 17 3.11 -0.26 -12.69
CA GLY A 17 2.06 0.23 -13.59
C GLY A 17 0.89 -0.75 -13.67
N SER A 18 -0.35 -0.24 -13.71
CA SER A 18 -1.67 -0.93 -13.80
C SER A 18 -1.87 -2.28 -13.09
N GLY A 19 -0.96 -2.71 -12.23
CA GLY A 19 -0.84 -4.09 -11.78
C GLY A 19 -0.46 -4.14 -10.31
N PHE A 20 -1.30 -4.79 -9.52
CA PHE A 20 -1.07 -4.96 -8.10
C PHE A 20 0.08 -5.95 -7.88
N ALA A 21 1.22 -5.46 -7.36
CA ALA A 21 2.30 -6.32 -6.89
C ALA A 21 1.75 -7.30 -5.84
N ARG A 22 1.57 -8.56 -6.25
CA ARG A 22 1.18 -9.74 -5.45
C ARG A 22 0.56 -9.40 -4.09
N ILE A 23 -0.61 -8.75 -4.09
CA ILE A 23 -1.36 -8.55 -2.86
C ILE A 23 -1.96 -9.91 -2.49
N GLU A 24 -1.49 -10.49 -1.38
CA GLU A 24 -1.86 -11.82 -0.90
C GLU A 24 -3.36 -12.09 -1.08
N LYS A 25 -3.69 -13.04 -1.98
CA LYS A 25 -5.04 -13.24 -2.56
C LYS A 25 -6.17 -13.53 -1.55
N ASN A 26 -5.88 -13.69 -0.25
CA ASN A 26 -6.85 -14.18 0.75
C ASN A 26 -7.50 -13.14 1.68
N GLN A 27 -7.20 -11.85 1.60
CA GLN A 27 -7.86 -10.83 2.44
C GLN A 27 -9.16 -10.31 1.78
N SER A 28 -10.30 -10.47 2.46
CA SER A 28 -11.67 -10.24 1.93
C SER A 28 -12.11 -8.78 1.85
N ARG A 29 -11.36 -7.85 2.45
CA ARG A 29 -11.57 -6.40 2.35
C ARG A 29 -10.20 -5.73 2.26
N ARG A 30 -9.97 -4.92 1.23
CA ARG A 30 -8.70 -4.19 1.10
C ARG A 30 -8.97 -2.74 0.78
N VAL A 31 -8.29 -1.86 1.50
CA VAL A 31 -8.14 -0.46 1.12
C VAL A 31 -6.75 -0.34 0.52
N LEU A 32 -6.66 0.13 -0.72
CA LEU A 32 -5.40 0.49 -1.35
C LEU A 32 -5.20 1.97 -1.19
N ILE A 33 -4.07 2.33 -0.60
CA ILE A 33 -3.68 3.72 -0.40
C ILE A 33 -2.47 3.97 -1.30
N TYR A 34 -2.66 4.81 -2.30
CA TYR A 34 -1.61 5.28 -3.19
C TYR A 34 -1.00 6.54 -2.59
N VAL A 35 0.32 6.58 -2.52
CA VAL A 35 1.08 7.66 -1.88
C VAL A 35 1.74 8.50 -2.95
N ASP A 36 1.52 9.81 -2.90
CA ASP A 36 2.30 10.77 -3.68
C ASP A 36 3.70 10.87 -3.05
N VAL A 37 4.62 10.05 -3.58
CA VAL A 37 5.99 9.97 -3.08
C VAL A 37 6.72 11.29 -3.27
N ALA A 38 6.47 12.02 -4.36
CA ALA A 38 7.14 13.29 -4.63
C ALA A 38 6.75 14.34 -3.57
N LYS A 39 5.44 14.46 -3.28
CA LYS A 39 4.94 15.34 -2.22
C LYS A 39 5.44 14.93 -0.84
N ALA A 40 5.47 13.63 -0.55
CA ALA A 40 5.96 13.13 0.74
C ALA A 40 7.46 13.43 0.93
N LEU A 41 8.28 13.22 -0.10
CA LEU A 41 9.71 13.57 -0.08
C LEU A 41 9.92 15.07 0.12
N ALA A 42 9.16 15.92 -0.58
CA ALA A 42 9.20 17.37 -0.40
C ALA A 42 8.79 17.79 1.04
N GLY A 43 7.88 17.04 1.66
CA GLY A 43 7.49 17.20 3.06
C GLY A 43 8.45 16.59 4.08
N GLY A 44 9.64 16.12 3.65
CA GLY A 44 10.68 15.57 4.53
C GLY A 44 10.48 14.10 4.93
N ILE A 45 9.50 13.40 4.36
CA ILE A 45 9.30 11.97 4.62
C ILE A 45 10.37 11.18 3.88
N LYS A 46 11.03 10.26 4.59
CA LYS A 46 12.08 9.41 4.03
C LYS A 46 11.50 8.10 3.47
N PHE A 47 12.11 7.61 2.40
CA PHE A 47 11.81 6.32 1.81
C PHE A 47 13.11 5.55 1.54
N TYR A 48 13.06 4.24 1.78
CA TYR A 48 14.17 3.32 1.59
C TYR A 48 13.71 2.11 0.79
N ARG A 49 14.59 1.50 0.01
CA ARG A 49 14.30 0.21 -0.63
C ARG A 49 14.86 -0.92 0.23
N SER A 50 14.01 -1.88 0.59
CA SER A 50 14.45 -3.08 1.30
C SER A 50 15.11 -4.07 0.34
N PRO A 51 15.95 -4.99 0.84
CA PRO A 51 16.51 -6.08 0.02
C PRO A 51 15.43 -6.93 -0.67
N GLY A 52 14.26 -7.08 -0.05
CA GLY A 52 13.10 -7.79 -0.60
C GLY A 52 12.26 -6.98 -1.59
N GLY A 53 12.72 -5.80 -2.01
CA GLY A 53 12.06 -4.97 -3.01
C GLY A 53 10.88 -4.13 -2.50
N MET A 54 10.60 -4.13 -1.19
CA MET A 54 9.60 -3.25 -0.58
C MET A 54 10.16 -1.83 -0.46
N ILE A 55 9.26 -0.84 -0.50
CA ILE A 55 9.58 0.52 -0.07
C ILE A 55 9.25 0.63 1.42
N LEU A 56 10.18 1.16 2.20
CA LEU A 56 10.06 1.35 3.64
C LEU A 56 10.04 2.85 3.94
N SER A 57 9.17 3.27 4.85
CA SER A 57 9.20 4.64 5.38
C SER A 57 9.09 4.63 6.90
N PRO A 58 9.89 5.42 7.63
CA PRO A 58 9.70 5.58 9.06
C PRO A 58 8.44 6.41 9.38
N GLY A 59 7.84 7.07 8.38
CA GLY A 59 6.82 8.10 8.58
C GLY A 59 7.45 9.43 9.02
N ASN A 60 6.59 10.34 9.51
CA ASN A 60 6.98 11.57 10.17
C ASN A 60 7.57 11.28 11.57
N GLU A 61 7.85 12.32 12.35
CA GLU A 61 8.40 12.22 13.71
C GLU A 61 7.54 11.37 14.66
N LEU A 62 6.24 11.30 14.41
CA LEU A 62 5.28 10.49 15.16
C LEU A 62 5.14 9.07 14.61
N GLY A 63 5.84 8.73 13.52
CA GLY A 63 5.79 7.43 12.87
C GLY A 63 4.63 7.25 11.89
N PHE A 64 4.07 8.34 11.36
CA PHE A 64 2.91 8.32 10.46
C PHE A 64 3.23 8.84 9.06
N LEU A 65 2.59 8.24 8.07
CA LEU A 65 2.38 8.84 6.77
C LEU A 65 0.97 9.45 6.75
N GLU A 66 0.88 10.78 6.78
CA GLU A 66 -0.39 11.49 6.90
C GLU A 66 -1.24 11.40 5.62
N PRO A 67 -2.59 11.48 5.73
CA PRO A 67 -3.48 11.42 4.57
C PRO A 67 -3.23 12.52 3.53
N GLY A 68 -2.61 13.64 3.94
CA GLY A 68 -2.21 14.71 3.02
C GLY A 68 -1.19 14.26 1.96
N TYR A 69 -0.52 13.12 2.15
CA TYR A 69 0.37 12.50 1.18
C TYR A 69 -0.29 11.40 0.34
N PHE A 70 -1.59 11.16 0.51
CA PHE A 70 -2.30 10.16 -0.29
C PHE A 70 -2.70 10.77 -1.63
N GLU A 71 -2.27 10.14 -2.70
CA GLU A 71 -2.70 10.47 -4.07
C GLU A 71 -4.12 9.98 -4.31
N ARG A 72 -4.44 8.78 -3.83
CA ARG A 72 -5.73 8.11 -4.06
C ARG A 72 -5.96 7.01 -3.03
N VAL A 73 -7.22 6.76 -2.70
CA VAL A 73 -7.64 5.65 -1.85
C VAL A 73 -8.74 4.86 -2.55
N GLU A 74 -8.53 3.56 -2.71
CA GLU A 74 -9.48 2.66 -3.36
C GLU A 74 -9.93 1.56 -2.41
N ARG A 75 -11.22 1.28 -2.41
CA ARG A 75 -11.76 0.09 -1.75
C ARG A 75 -11.85 -1.04 -2.77
N VAL A 76 -11.12 -2.11 -2.54
CA VAL A 76 -11.20 -3.31 -3.36
C VAL A 76 -12.26 -4.22 -2.74
N GLU A 77 -13.40 -4.27 -3.39
CA GLU A 77 -14.44 -5.25 -3.08
C GLU A 77 -14.20 -6.47 -3.96
N ARG A 78 -14.13 -7.66 -3.32
CA ARG A 78 -14.07 -8.90 -4.07
C ARG A 78 -15.43 -9.06 -4.76
N ARG A 79 -15.53 -8.79 -6.07
CA ARG A 79 -16.64 -9.32 -6.85
C ARG A 79 -16.45 -10.84 -6.85
N LEU A 80 -17.33 -11.55 -6.14
CA LEU A 80 -17.42 -13.00 -6.24
C LEU A 80 -17.84 -13.30 -7.69
N GLU A 81 -16.90 -13.68 -8.54
CA GLU A 81 -17.27 -14.40 -9.75
C GLU A 81 -17.72 -15.79 -9.30
N VAL A 82 -19.02 -16.03 -9.35
CA VAL A 82 -19.56 -17.39 -9.26
C VAL A 82 -19.04 -18.11 -10.49
N VAL A 83 -18.10 -19.03 -10.30
CA VAL A 83 -17.72 -19.97 -11.35
C VAL A 83 -18.89 -20.95 -11.51
N THR A 84 -19.88 -20.58 -12.33
CA THR A 84 -20.88 -21.53 -12.82
C THR A 84 -20.22 -22.35 -13.94
N GLY A 85 -19.58 -23.46 -13.56
CA GLY A 85 -18.90 -24.30 -14.54
C GLY A 85 -18.12 -25.46 -13.95
N TRP A 86 -18.76 -26.30 -13.13
CA TRP A 86 -18.38 -27.72 -13.04
C TRP A 86 -19.46 -28.50 -13.78
N GLY A 87 -19.21 -28.75 -15.06
CA GLY A 87 -20.04 -29.54 -15.95
C GLY A 87 -19.19 -29.93 -17.15
N GLY A 88 -18.83 -31.21 -17.22
CA GLY A 88 -17.96 -31.81 -18.23
C GLY A 88 -17.28 -33.04 -17.67
#